data_AF-A0A0G0TN38-F1
#
_entry.id   AF-A0A0G0TN38-F1
#
_cell.length_a   1.000
_cell.length_b   1.000
_cell.length_c   1.000
_cell.angle_alpha   90.00
_cell.angle_beta   90.00
_cell.angle_gamma   90.00
#
_symmetry.space_group_name_H-M   'P 1'
#
loop_
_entity.id
_entity.type
_entity.pdbx_description
1 polymer ?
#
loop_
_entity_poly.entity_id
_entity_poly.type
_entity_poly.pdbx_seq_one_letter_code
_entity_poly.pdbx_strand_id
1 'polypeptide(L)' 'MQKAQIVLGLALVVILIVMGFWLELKQKNGKQVFCSQEAKLCPDGSYIGRTGPDCSFALCRGEEVPD' A
#
# COMPACT_ATOMS: atom_id res chain seq x y z
N MET A 1 -8.60 33.67 34.40
CA MET A 1 -8.36 33.62 32.94
C MET A 1 -7.21 32.69 32.52
N GLN A 2 -6.24 32.39 33.40
CA GLN A 2 -5.08 31.53 33.10
C GLN A 2 -5.40 30.02 32.92
N LYS A 3 -6.37 29.49 33.68
CA LYS A 3 -6.81 28.08 33.58
C LYS A 3 -7.52 27.76 32.25
N ALA A 4 -8.28 28.71 31.71
CA ALA A 4 -9.01 28.53 30.45
C ALA A 4 -8.05 28.40 29.25
N GLN A 5 -6.94 29.15 29.26
CA GLN A 5 -5.90 29.06 28.23
C GLN A 5 -5.15 27.71 28.29
N ILE A 6 -4.89 27.18 29.49
CA ILE A 6 -4.29 25.85 29.68
C ILE A 6 -5.23 24.75 29.16
N VAL A 7 -6.52 24.83 29.47
CA VAL A 7 -7.53 23.87 28.99
C VAL A 7 -7.67 23.94 27.46
N LEU A 8 -7.67 25.15 26.89
CA LEU A 8 -7.72 25.32 25.43
C LEU A 8 -6.48 24.70 24.75
N GLY A 9 -5.30 24.92 25.33
CA GLY A 9 -4.04 24.34 24.87
C GLY A 9 -4.04 22.81 24.94
N LEU A 10 -4.44 22.24 26.08
CA LEU A 10 -4.52 20.78 26.25
C LEU A 10 -5.56 20.16 25.30
N ALA A 11 -6.72 20.79 25.13
CA ALA A 11 -7.74 20.34 24.19
C ALA A 11 -7.21 20.33 22.75
N LEU A 12 -6.51 21.40 22.32
CA LEU A 12 -5.89 21.46 20.99
C LEU A 12 -4.83 20.37 20.80
N VAL A 13 -3.97 20.14 21.80
CA VAL A 13 -2.95 19.08 21.74
C VAL A 13 -3.60 17.70 21.62
N VAL A 14 -4.64 17.42 22.41
CA VAL A 14 -5.37 16.14 22.33
C VAL A 14 -6.05 15.98 20.97
N ILE A 15 -6.65 17.04 20.43
CA ILE A 15 -7.27 17.02 19.09
C ILE A 15 -6.22 16.68 18.01
N LEU A 16 -5.04 17.31 18.07
CA LEU A 16 -3.96 17.05 17.11
C LEU A 16 -3.43 15.61 17.21
N ILE A 17 -3.29 15.06 18.43
CA ILE A 17 -2.86 13.67 18.64
C ILE A 17 -3.89 12.69 18.09
N VAL A 18 -5.19 12.88 18.40
CA VAL A 18 -6.26 12.02 17.91
C VAL A 18 -6.36 12.10 16.38
N MET A 19 -6.23 13.30 15.80
CA MET A 19 -6.24 13.50 14.35
C MET A 19 -5.06 12.79 13.68
N GLY A 20 -3.84 12.96 14.22
CA GLY A 20 -2.65 12.27 13.71
C GLY A 20 -2.79 10.75 13.76
N PHE A 21 -3.24 10.21 14.89
CA PHE A 21 -3.45 8.77 15.06
C PHE A 21 -4.53 8.20 14.11
N TRP A 22 -5.62 8.96 13.89
CA TRP A 22 -6.65 8.59 12.90
C TRP A 22 -6.13 8.58 11.46
N LEU A 23 -5.21 9.49 11.10
CA LEU A 23 -4.60 9.54 9.78
C LEU A 23 -3.69 8.33 9.55
N GLU A 24 -2.89 7.95 10.55
CA GLU A 24 -1.98 6.79 10.47
C GLU A 24 -2.74 5.47 10.27
N LEU A 25 -3.90 5.30 10.91
CA LEU A 25 -4.72 4.08 10.78
C LEU A 25 -5.44 3.96 9.42
N LYS A 26 -5.74 5.08 8.74
CA LYS A 26 -6.34 5.04 7.41
C LYS A 26 -5.38 4.60 6.31
N GLN A 27 -4.06 4.65 6.54
CA GLN A 27 -3.05 4.52 5.48
C GLN A 27 -2.42 3.12 5.37
N LYS A 28 -3.05 2.08 5.92
CA LYS A 28 -2.61 0.68 5.72
C LYS A 28 -3.18 0.03 4.46
N ASN A 29 -3.54 0.80 3.43
CA ASN A 29 -3.97 0.24 2.16
C ASN A 29 -2.76 -0.04 1.26
N GLY A 30 -2.33 -1.31 1.30
CA GLY A 30 -1.41 -1.91 0.34
C GLY A 30 0.02 -1.43 0.47
N LYS A 31 0.96 -2.34 0.79
CA LYS A 31 2.37 -2.09 0.48
C LYS A 31 2.42 -1.73 -1.01
N GLN A 32 2.88 -0.52 -1.34
CA GLN A 32 3.18 -0.19 -2.73
C GLN A 32 4.36 -1.06 -3.15
N VAL A 33 4.06 -2.15 -3.85
CA VAL A 33 5.07 -3.06 -4.37
C VAL A 33 5.54 -2.52 -5.71
N PHE A 34 6.82 -2.20 -5.80
CA PHE A 34 7.46 -1.80 -7.05
C PHE A 34 8.17 -3.03 -7.64
N CYS A 35 7.63 -3.55 -8.74
CA CYS A 35 8.26 -4.63 -9.50
C CYS A 35 9.09 -4.06 -10.67
N SER A 36 10.14 -4.77 -11.07
CA SER A 36 10.89 -4.45 -12.28
C SER A 36 9.98 -4.55 -13.51
N GLN A 37 10.18 -3.68 -14.50
CA GLN A 37 9.40 -3.63 -15.75
C GLN A 37 9.88 -4.66 -16.78
N GLU A 38 10.32 -5.83 -16.29
CA GLU A 38 10.76 -6.91 -17.16
C GLU A 38 9.55 -7.61 -17.77
N ALA A 39 9.67 -7.99 -19.03
CA ALA A 39 8.65 -8.75 -19.74
C ALA A 39 9.20 -10.14 -20.09
N LYS A 40 8.43 -11.19 -19.79
CA LYS A 40 8.69 -12.54 -20.26
C LYS A 40 7.85 -12.78 -21.52
N LEU A 41 8.51 -13.28 -22.58
CA LEU A 41 7.83 -13.72 -23.80
C LEU A 41 7.20 -15.10 -23.58
N CYS A 42 5.92 -15.20 -23.86
CA CYS A 42 5.16 -16.45 -23.81
C CYS A 42 5.21 -17.19 -25.15
N PRO A 43 4.94 -18.51 -25.18
CA PRO A 43 4.96 -19.32 -26.40
C PRO A 43 3.94 -18.87 -27.46
N ASP A 44 2.86 -18.23 -27.04
CA ASP A 44 1.83 -17.63 -27.89
C ASP A 44 2.26 -16.29 -28.52
N GLY A 45 3.46 -15.80 -28.19
CA GLY A 45 3.99 -14.51 -28.63
C GLY A 45 3.54 -13.32 -27.77
N SER A 46 2.76 -13.55 -26.70
CA SER A 46 2.36 -12.49 -25.77
C SER A 46 3.47 -12.16 -24.78
N TYR A 47 3.37 -10.99 -24.13
CA TYR A 47 4.32 -10.56 -23.10
C TYR A 47 3.60 -10.40 -21.77
N ILE A 48 4.22 -10.93 -20.70
CA ILE A 48 3.71 -10.81 -19.33
C ILE A 48 4.75 -10.14 -18.44
N GLY A 49 4.28 -9.28 -17.55
CA GLY A 49 5.11 -8.62 -16.55
C GLY A 49 5.17 -9.39 -15.23
N ARG A 50 6.02 -8.91 -14.33
CA ARG A 50 6.01 -9.33 -12.92
C ARG A 50 4.81 -8.72 -12.19
N THR A 51 4.19 -9.50 -11.31
CA THR A 51 3.02 -9.10 -10.51
C THR A 51 3.04 -9.76 -9.13
N GLY A 52 2.14 -9.30 -8.24
CA GLY A 52 1.97 -9.84 -6.89
C GLY A 52 2.98 -9.31 -5.86
N PRO A 53 2.86 -9.76 -4.60
CA PRO A 53 3.70 -9.30 -3.49
C PRO A 53 5.18 -9.65 -3.65
N ASP A 54 5.48 -10.74 -4.35
CA ASP A 54 6.84 -11.25 -4.58
C ASP A 54 7.41 -10.91 -5.96
N CYS A 55 6.71 -10.08 -6.75
CA CYS A 55 7.13 -9.68 -8.09
C CYS A 55 7.53 -10.86 -9.00
N SER A 56 6.66 -11.86 -9.10
CA SER A 56 6.85 -13.04 -9.94
C SER A 56 6.13 -12.87 -11.28
N PHE A 57 6.62 -13.52 -12.34
CA PHE A 57 5.89 -13.54 -13.61
C PHE A 57 4.55 -14.23 -13.41
N ALA A 58 3.50 -13.67 -14.01
CA ALA A 58 2.22 -14.36 -14.11
C ALA A 58 2.35 -15.64 -14.97
N LEU A 59 1.31 -16.46 -14.99
CA LEU A 59 1.20 -17.55 -15.96
C LEU A 59 0.94 -17.01 -17.37
N CYS A 60 1.52 -17.65 -18.38
CA CYS A 60 1.15 -17.39 -19.77
C CYS A 60 -0.27 -17.90 -20.05
N ARG A 61 -0.96 -17.29 -21.02
CA ARG A 61 -2.30 -17.76 -21.41
C ARG A 61 -2.18 -19.15 -22.03
N GLY A 62 -2.84 -20.14 -21.42
CA GLY A 62 -2.76 -21.53 -21.86
C GLY A 62 -1.57 -22.31 -21.29
N GLU A 63 -0.79 -21.72 -20.37
CA GLU A 63 0.11 -22.50 -19.51
C GLU A 63 -0.75 -23.17 -18.44
N GLU A 64 -1.18 -24.40 -18.72
CA GLU A 64 -1.89 -25.25 -17.77
C GLU A 64 -0.89 -25.71 -16.70
N VAL A 65 -1.20 -25.41 -15.44
CA VAL A 65 -0.38 -25.81 -14.29
C VAL A 65 -0.31 -27.33 -14.26
N PRO A 66 0.86 -27.96 -14.41
CA PRO A 66 0.98 -29.40 -14.23
C PRO A 66 0.76 -29.69 -12.73
N ASP A 67 -0.20 -30.58 -12.44
CA ASP A 67 -0.54 -31.07 -11.10
C ASP A 67 0.68 -31.67 -10.38
#